data_AF-A0A3M2T644-F1
#
_entry.id   AF-A0A3M2T644-F1
#
_cell.length_a   1.000
_cell.length_b   1.000
_cell.length_c   1.000
_cell.angle_alpha   90.00
_cell.angle_beta   90.00
_cell.angle_gamma   90.00
#
_symmetry.space_group_name_H-M   'P 1'
#
loop_
_entity.id
_entity.type
_entity.pdbx_description
1 polymer ?
#
loop_
_entity_poly.entity_id
_entity_poly.type
_entity_poly.pdbx_seq_one_letter_code
_entity_poly.pdbx_strand_id
1 'polypeptide(L)'
;MAPSDSQKRLALAIVDFLGSSVKDGTLSSDDAESIEIAQSCIADTFKVDPSDKAAVNDAVGGQSLATIYSVYEKLKNKTPAGEQPKSGAPTAESDNLKSEGNAAMSRKDYSAAIDLYTKALEIAHSNPIYLSNRAAAYSAAGEHSKAAEDGELAVTMDPKFSKAWSRLGLAQHDMGNYQAAKEAYEKGIEAEGNGGSDAMKRGLETAKKKIDEASRVQEPPSEELDEASGASRGGGGGGGMPDLS
;
A
#
# COMPACT_ATOMS: atom_id res chain seq x y z
N MET A 1 1.93 -9.52 8.05
CA MET A 1 1.21 -9.66 6.76
C MET A 1 1.89 -10.75 5.95
N ALA A 2 1.12 -11.59 5.26
CA ALA A 2 1.69 -12.52 4.29
C ALA A 2 2.20 -11.74 3.05
N PRO A 3 3.33 -12.13 2.45
CA PRO A 3 3.81 -11.52 1.21
C PRO A 3 2.77 -11.67 0.09
N SER A 4 2.55 -10.61 -0.69
CA SER A 4 1.71 -10.64 -1.88
C SER A 4 2.34 -11.51 -2.97
N ASP A 5 1.54 -11.93 -3.96
CA ASP A 5 2.05 -12.75 -5.06
C ASP A 5 3.13 -12.03 -5.87
N SER A 6 3.00 -10.71 -6.06
CA SER A 6 4.05 -9.89 -6.68
C SER A 6 5.35 -9.86 -5.86
N GLN A 7 5.25 -9.79 -4.52
CA GLN A 7 6.41 -9.85 -3.63
C GLN A 7 7.09 -11.22 -3.68
N LYS A 8 6.32 -12.30 -3.74
CA LYS A 8 6.84 -13.67 -3.88
C LYS A 8 7.54 -13.88 -5.22
N ARG A 9 6.96 -13.38 -6.31
CA ARG A 9 7.57 -13.43 -7.66
C ARG A 9 8.89 -12.67 -7.70
N LEU A 10 8.94 -11.48 -7.10
CA LEU A 10 10.19 -10.72 -7.01
C LEU A 10 11.26 -11.46 -6.19
N ALA A 11 10.89 -12.08 -5.07
CA ALA A 11 11.81 -12.88 -4.26
C ALA A 11 12.40 -14.05 -5.05
N LEU A 12 11.58 -14.79 -5.81
CA LEU A 12 12.04 -15.86 -6.70
C LEU A 12 13.00 -15.33 -7.78
N ALA A 13 12.71 -14.18 -8.38
CA ALA A 13 13.58 -13.56 -9.38
C ALA A 13 14.94 -13.12 -8.80
N ILE A 14 14.98 -12.66 -7.54
CA ILE A 14 16.22 -12.31 -6.84
C ILE A 14 17.05 -13.57 -6.56
N VAL A 15 16.39 -14.64 -6.08
CA VAL A 15 17.08 -15.91 -5.80
C VAL A 15 17.67 -16.50 -7.08
N ASP A 16 16.92 -16.51 -8.18
CA ASP A 16 17.40 -16.96 -9.49
C ASP A 16 18.57 -16.13 -10.00
N PHE A 17 18.51 -14.79 -9.86
CA PHE A 17 19.60 -13.89 -10.21
C PHE A 17 20.88 -14.21 -9.45
N LEU A 18 20.82 -14.32 -8.13
CA LEU A 18 21.99 -14.62 -7.29
C LEU A 18 22.65 -15.95 -7.70
N GLY A 19 21.83 -16.99 -7.94
CA GLY A 19 22.33 -18.30 -8.34
C GLY A 19 22.92 -18.30 -9.76
N SER A 20 22.35 -17.50 -10.65
CA SER A 20 22.88 -17.31 -12.01
C SER A 20 24.19 -16.53 -12.00
N SER A 21 24.32 -15.52 -11.14
CA SER A 21 25.53 -14.69 -11.01
C SER A 21 26.77 -15.46 -10.55
N VAL A 22 26.60 -16.54 -9.78
CA VAL A 22 27.71 -17.46 -9.45
C VAL A 22 28.07 -18.32 -10.67
N LYS A 23 27.06 -18.82 -11.39
CA LYS A 23 27.25 -19.72 -12.54
C LYS A 23 27.88 -19.03 -13.75
N ASP A 24 27.52 -17.77 -13.99
CA ASP A 24 28.02 -16.98 -15.11
C ASP A 24 29.35 -16.25 -14.78
N GLY A 25 29.83 -16.37 -13.55
CA GLY A 25 31.10 -15.79 -13.09
C GLY A 25 31.03 -14.29 -12.78
N THR A 26 29.84 -13.70 -12.72
CA THR A 26 29.64 -12.31 -12.27
C THR A 26 30.06 -12.14 -10.80
N LEU A 27 29.83 -13.16 -9.97
CA LEU A 27 30.26 -13.22 -8.58
C LEU A 27 31.34 -14.30 -8.41
N SER A 28 32.26 -14.09 -7.46
CA SER A 28 33.36 -15.02 -7.20
C SER A 28 32.84 -16.36 -6.72
N SER A 29 33.51 -17.46 -7.10
CA SER A 29 33.23 -18.78 -6.54
C SER A 29 33.48 -18.85 -5.04
N ASP A 30 34.33 -17.96 -4.50
CA ASP A 30 34.60 -17.87 -3.07
C ASP A 30 33.39 -17.36 -2.29
N ASP A 31 32.46 -16.66 -2.95
CA ASP A 31 31.22 -16.14 -2.36
C ASP A 31 30.04 -17.11 -2.47
N ALA A 32 30.23 -18.29 -3.08
CA ALA A 32 29.15 -19.24 -3.39
C ALA A 32 28.37 -19.68 -2.13
N GLU A 33 29.07 -20.01 -1.04
CA GLU A 33 28.42 -20.39 0.23
C GLU A 33 27.60 -19.23 0.81
N SER A 34 28.13 -18.01 0.75
CA SER A 34 27.43 -16.81 1.24
C SER A 34 26.16 -16.54 0.41
N ILE A 35 26.22 -16.81 -0.88
CA ILE A 35 25.10 -16.64 -1.80
C ILE A 35 24.01 -17.69 -1.55
N GLU A 36 24.38 -18.95 -1.34
CA GLU A 36 23.41 -20.01 -0.99
C GLU A 36 22.67 -19.71 0.32
N ILE A 37 23.37 -19.16 1.31
CA ILE A 37 22.77 -18.69 2.56
C ILE A 37 21.78 -17.54 2.28
N ALA A 38 22.19 -16.55 1.48
CA ALA A 38 21.32 -15.43 1.12
C ALA A 38 20.05 -15.88 0.39
N GLN A 39 20.19 -16.81 -0.57
CA GLN A 39 19.07 -17.39 -1.30
C GLN A 39 18.09 -18.10 -0.35
N SER A 40 18.61 -18.90 0.59
CA SER A 40 17.79 -19.61 1.58
C SER A 40 17.04 -18.64 2.49
N CYS A 41 17.73 -17.61 3.00
CA CYS A 41 17.11 -16.57 3.81
C CYS A 41 15.96 -15.85 3.09
N ILE A 42 16.15 -15.51 1.81
CA ILE A 42 15.11 -14.85 0.99
C ILE A 42 13.94 -15.81 0.76
N ALA A 43 14.21 -17.07 0.38
CA ALA A 43 13.19 -18.08 0.14
C ALA A 43 12.30 -18.30 1.39
N ASP A 44 12.93 -18.45 2.56
CA ASP A 44 12.24 -18.69 3.83
C ASP A 44 11.44 -17.47 4.30
N THR A 45 11.97 -16.27 4.09
CA THR A 45 11.30 -15.02 4.48
C THR A 45 10.04 -14.80 3.64
N PHE A 46 10.12 -15.06 2.33
CA PHE A 46 9.02 -14.83 1.40
C PHE A 46 8.11 -16.06 1.22
N LYS A 47 8.44 -17.19 1.84
CA LYS A 47 7.70 -18.45 1.73
C LYS A 47 7.57 -18.92 0.28
N VAL A 48 8.71 -18.93 -0.42
CA VAL A 48 8.81 -19.34 -1.83
C VAL A 48 9.78 -20.52 -1.97
N ASP A 49 9.54 -21.38 -2.97
CA ASP A 49 10.43 -22.51 -3.29
C ASP A 49 11.23 -22.19 -4.56
N PRO A 50 12.54 -21.90 -4.44
CA PRO A 50 13.39 -21.63 -5.60
C PRO A 50 13.72 -22.88 -6.44
N SER A 51 13.37 -24.08 -5.95
CA SER A 51 13.53 -25.34 -6.71
C SER A 51 12.38 -25.56 -7.70
N ASP A 52 11.25 -24.88 -7.52
CA ASP A 52 10.10 -24.94 -8.42
C ASP A 52 10.37 -24.13 -9.70
N LYS A 53 10.89 -24.82 -10.71
CA LYS A 53 11.21 -24.23 -12.02
C LYS A 53 9.99 -23.64 -12.71
N ALA A 54 8.77 -24.12 -12.45
CA ALA A 54 7.57 -23.56 -13.05
C ALA A 54 7.22 -22.22 -12.40
N ALA A 55 7.27 -22.14 -11.07
CA ALA A 55 7.07 -20.89 -10.32
C ALA A 55 8.16 -19.86 -10.61
N VAL A 56 9.42 -20.28 -10.73
CA VAL A 56 10.52 -19.40 -11.14
C VAL A 56 10.25 -18.88 -12.55
N ASN A 57 9.96 -19.73 -13.53
CA ASN A 57 9.67 -19.31 -14.90
C ASN A 57 8.45 -18.37 -15.02
N ASP A 58 7.38 -18.62 -14.26
CA ASP A 58 6.21 -17.74 -14.17
C ASP A 58 6.57 -16.37 -13.54
N ALA A 59 7.46 -16.37 -12.55
CA ALA A 59 7.93 -15.15 -11.89
C ALA A 59 8.82 -14.28 -12.79
N VAL A 60 9.71 -14.87 -13.58
CA VAL A 60 10.61 -14.13 -14.49
C VAL A 60 10.01 -13.92 -15.89
N GLY A 61 8.91 -14.60 -16.26
CA GLY A 61 8.21 -14.37 -17.53
C GLY A 61 9.08 -14.56 -18.78
N GLY A 62 10.13 -15.38 -18.69
CA GLY A 62 11.11 -15.61 -19.75
C GLY A 62 12.21 -14.55 -19.90
N GLN A 63 12.30 -13.57 -19.00
CA GLN A 63 13.38 -12.57 -18.95
C GLN A 63 14.07 -12.58 -17.59
N SER A 64 15.41 -12.55 -17.55
CA SER A 64 16.12 -12.48 -16.27
C SER A 64 15.91 -11.14 -15.56
N LEU A 65 16.00 -11.13 -14.22
CA LEU A 65 15.94 -9.89 -13.43
C LEU A 65 16.98 -8.86 -13.91
N ALA A 66 18.18 -9.32 -14.30
CA ALA A 66 19.22 -8.48 -14.88
C ALA A 66 18.79 -7.85 -16.21
N THR A 67 18.04 -8.57 -17.06
CA THR A 67 17.51 -8.03 -18.32
C THR A 67 16.46 -6.96 -18.06
N ILE A 68 15.53 -7.23 -17.14
CA ILE A 68 14.50 -6.27 -16.72
C ILE A 68 15.17 -5.01 -16.16
N TYR A 69 16.16 -5.17 -15.29
CA TYR A 69 16.91 -4.06 -14.74
C TYR A 69 17.71 -3.31 -15.81
N SER A 70 18.32 -4.00 -16.79
CA SER A 70 19.00 -3.34 -17.92
C SER A 70 18.04 -2.55 -18.81
N VAL A 71 16.80 -3.04 -19.01
CA VAL A 71 15.75 -2.27 -19.70
C VAL A 71 15.39 -1.04 -18.88
N TYR A 72 15.19 -1.19 -17.57
CA TYR A 72 14.99 -0.06 -16.66
C TYR A 72 16.15 0.94 -16.73
N GLU A 73 17.41 0.49 -16.72
CA GLU A 73 18.58 1.34 -16.86
C GLU A 73 18.65 2.02 -18.22
N LYS A 74 18.30 1.33 -19.31
CA LYS A 74 18.24 1.92 -20.66
C LYS A 74 17.12 2.93 -20.79
N LEU A 75 15.98 2.72 -20.14
CA LEU A 75 14.90 3.71 -20.05
C LEU A 75 15.33 4.89 -19.18
N LYS A 76 16.02 4.61 -18.06
CA LYS A 76 16.63 5.62 -17.19
C LYS A 76 17.76 6.39 -17.87
N ASN A 77 18.47 5.81 -18.84
CA ASN A 77 19.63 6.39 -19.54
C ASN A 77 19.29 6.96 -20.94
N LYS A 78 18.18 6.53 -21.58
CA LYS A 78 17.54 7.27 -22.69
C LYS A 78 16.80 8.50 -22.17
N THR A 79 16.46 8.50 -20.90
CA THR A 79 16.30 9.72 -20.13
C THR A 79 17.71 10.19 -19.75
N PRO A 80 18.12 11.46 -19.95
CA PRO A 80 19.49 11.85 -19.63
C PRO A 80 19.74 11.74 -18.11
N ALA A 81 20.60 10.81 -17.72
CA ALA A 81 21.13 10.71 -16.36
C ALA A 81 21.99 11.95 -16.06
N GLY A 82 21.38 12.91 -15.37
CA GLY A 82 21.89 14.27 -15.16
C GLY A 82 20.74 15.26 -14.94
N GLU A 83 19.51 14.86 -15.27
CA GLU A 83 18.30 15.50 -14.83
C GLU A 83 17.47 14.44 -14.09
N GLN A 84 17.32 14.56 -12.75
CA GLN A 84 15.96 14.39 -12.20
C GLN A 84 15.05 15.11 -13.18
N PRO A 85 13.94 14.50 -13.68
CA PRO A 85 13.16 15.07 -14.78
C PRO A 85 13.10 16.55 -14.53
N LYS A 86 13.81 17.36 -15.34
CA LYS A 86 14.02 18.78 -15.07
C LYS A 86 12.64 19.23 -14.67
N SER A 87 12.45 19.53 -13.38
CA SER A 87 11.14 19.93 -12.92
C SER A 87 10.93 21.17 -13.76
N GLY A 88 10.10 21.10 -14.79
CA GLY A 88 9.61 22.31 -15.41
C GLY A 88 9.02 23.02 -14.21
N ALA A 89 9.70 24.07 -13.76
CA ALA A 89 9.11 24.90 -12.74
C ALA A 89 7.72 25.24 -13.28
N PRO A 90 6.67 25.13 -12.46
CA PRO A 90 5.32 25.49 -12.87
C PRO A 90 5.36 26.71 -13.79
N THR A 91 4.93 26.51 -15.04
CA THR A 91 4.86 27.56 -16.03
C THR A 91 3.45 28.13 -16.03
N ALA A 92 3.26 29.30 -16.64
CA ALA A 92 1.92 29.83 -16.87
C ALA A 92 1.03 28.84 -17.64
N GLU A 93 1.61 28.05 -18.54
CA GLU A 93 0.92 27.01 -19.29
C GLU A 93 0.46 25.86 -18.39
N SER A 94 1.36 25.31 -17.55
CA SER A 94 0.98 24.22 -16.64
C SER A 94 -0.01 24.68 -15.56
N ASP A 95 0.09 25.93 -15.12
CA ASP A 95 -0.88 26.51 -14.20
C ASP A 95 -2.23 26.80 -14.86
N ASN A 96 -2.26 27.13 -16.15
CA ASN A 96 -3.49 27.22 -16.92
C ASN A 96 -4.15 25.84 -17.05
N LEU A 97 -3.39 24.80 -17.42
CA LEU A 97 -3.87 23.41 -17.47
C LEU A 97 -4.43 22.94 -16.11
N LYS A 98 -3.74 23.25 -15.00
CA LYS A 98 -4.28 23.01 -13.65
C LYS A 98 -5.61 23.74 -13.44
N SER A 99 -5.72 24.99 -13.87
CA SER A 99 -6.93 25.80 -13.67
C SER A 99 -8.11 25.27 -14.49
N GLU A 100 -7.86 24.83 -15.72
CA GLU A 100 -8.84 24.13 -16.55
C GLU A 100 -9.25 22.79 -15.92
N GLY A 101 -8.29 22.04 -15.38
CA GLY A 101 -8.54 20.80 -14.64
C GLY A 101 -9.41 21.03 -13.40
N ASN A 102 -9.17 22.11 -12.66
CA ASN A 102 -10.03 22.51 -11.53
C ASN A 102 -11.45 22.84 -11.99
N ALA A 103 -11.60 23.51 -13.14
CA ALA A 103 -12.91 23.81 -13.71
C ALA A 103 -13.64 22.52 -14.16
N ALA A 104 -12.92 21.55 -14.72
CA ALA A 104 -13.45 20.22 -15.03
C ALA A 104 -13.89 19.47 -13.76
N MET A 105 -13.10 19.52 -12.68
CA MET A 105 -13.48 18.98 -11.38
C MET A 105 -14.78 19.60 -10.84
N SER A 106 -14.95 20.92 -10.95
CA SER A 106 -16.18 21.59 -10.54
C SER A 106 -17.41 21.17 -11.35
N ARG A 107 -17.21 20.78 -12.62
CA ARG A 107 -18.26 20.20 -13.48
C ARG A 107 -18.46 18.69 -13.28
N LYS A 108 -17.70 18.06 -12.36
CA LYS A 108 -17.65 16.60 -12.16
C LYS A 108 -17.21 15.81 -13.40
N ASP A 109 -16.50 16.47 -14.31
CA ASP A 109 -15.88 15.83 -15.46
C ASP A 109 -14.48 15.33 -15.06
N TYR A 110 -14.46 14.18 -14.39
CA TYR A 110 -13.25 13.65 -13.78
C TYR A 110 -12.24 13.16 -14.83
N SER A 111 -12.71 12.61 -15.96
CA SER A 111 -11.85 12.20 -17.06
C SER A 111 -11.09 13.40 -17.64
N ALA A 112 -11.79 14.48 -17.97
CA ALA A 112 -11.14 15.68 -18.49
C ALA A 112 -10.19 16.30 -17.46
N ALA A 113 -10.55 16.28 -16.17
CA ALA A 113 -9.68 16.76 -15.10
C ALA A 113 -8.37 15.94 -15.03
N ILE A 114 -8.46 14.61 -15.08
CA ILE A 114 -7.29 13.71 -15.07
C ILE A 114 -6.37 14.01 -16.27
N ASP A 115 -6.93 14.17 -17.46
CA ASP A 115 -6.17 14.47 -18.67
C ASP A 115 -5.45 15.83 -18.56
N LEU A 116 -6.15 16.85 -18.07
CA LEU A 116 -5.59 18.20 -17.91
C LEU A 116 -4.49 18.26 -16.85
N TYR A 117 -4.65 17.59 -15.71
CA TYR A 117 -3.57 17.49 -14.72
C TYR A 117 -2.42 16.64 -15.23
N THR A 118 -2.67 15.60 -16.03
CA THR A 118 -1.62 14.80 -16.65
C THR A 118 -0.78 15.66 -17.60
N LYS A 119 -1.40 16.49 -18.43
CA LYS A 119 -0.67 17.47 -19.27
C LYS A 119 0.10 18.48 -18.44
N ALA A 120 -0.46 18.97 -17.32
CA ALA A 120 0.28 19.84 -16.41
C ALA A 120 1.50 19.14 -15.80
N LEU A 121 1.37 17.84 -15.51
CA LEU A 121 2.45 16.98 -15.04
C LEU A 121 3.43 16.58 -16.15
N GLU A 122 3.09 16.62 -17.43
CA GLU A 122 4.08 16.49 -18.53
C GLU A 122 4.99 17.73 -18.64
N ILE A 123 4.57 18.86 -18.08
CA ILE A 123 5.40 20.07 -17.98
C ILE A 123 6.17 20.09 -16.65
N ALA A 124 5.47 19.82 -15.54
CA ALA A 124 6.03 19.86 -14.19
C ALA A 124 5.86 18.50 -13.49
N HIS A 125 6.67 17.53 -13.90
CA HIS A 125 6.56 16.09 -13.57
C HIS A 125 6.43 15.76 -12.07
N SER A 126 7.06 16.53 -11.21
CA SER A 126 7.12 16.29 -9.77
C SER A 126 6.35 17.33 -8.95
N ASN A 127 5.48 18.14 -9.57
CA ASN A 127 4.76 19.17 -8.84
C ASN A 127 3.74 18.55 -7.85
N PRO A 128 3.90 18.73 -6.53
CA PRO A 128 3.05 18.09 -5.53
C PRO A 128 1.60 18.58 -5.58
N ILE A 129 1.36 19.81 -6.04
CA ILE A 129 0.01 20.37 -6.20
C ILE A 129 -0.72 19.67 -7.34
N TYR A 130 -0.07 19.49 -8.48
CA TYR A 130 -0.68 18.87 -9.66
C TYR A 130 -0.96 17.38 -9.40
N LEU A 131 -0.01 16.67 -8.76
CA LEU A 131 -0.20 15.29 -8.29
C LEU A 131 -1.38 15.20 -7.31
N SER A 132 -1.46 16.07 -6.29
CA SER A 132 -2.57 16.06 -5.33
C SER A 132 -3.92 16.38 -5.98
N ASN A 133 -3.95 17.23 -7.00
CA ASN A 133 -5.17 17.54 -7.73
C ASN A 133 -5.62 16.36 -8.63
N ARG A 134 -4.68 15.68 -9.28
CA ARG A 134 -4.98 14.48 -10.07
C ARG A 134 -5.39 13.31 -9.18
N ALA A 135 -4.76 13.13 -8.02
CA ALA A 135 -5.21 12.18 -7.00
C ALA A 135 -6.67 12.44 -6.59
N ALA A 136 -7.07 13.70 -6.40
CA ALA A 136 -8.45 14.04 -6.10
C ALA A 136 -9.42 13.68 -7.24
N ALA A 137 -9.00 13.84 -8.49
CA ALA A 137 -9.79 13.46 -9.66
C ALA A 137 -9.92 11.93 -9.78
N TYR A 138 -8.84 11.18 -9.57
CA TYR A 138 -8.86 9.72 -9.51
C TYR A 138 -9.77 9.20 -8.39
N SER A 139 -9.69 9.75 -7.17
CA SER A 139 -10.59 9.37 -6.08
C SER A 139 -12.06 9.61 -6.45
N ALA A 140 -12.36 10.75 -7.07
CA ALA A 140 -13.72 11.08 -7.49
C ALA A 140 -14.24 10.18 -8.64
N ALA A 141 -13.33 9.65 -9.46
CA ALA A 141 -13.62 8.67 -10.50
C ALA A 141 -13.71 7.21 -9.97
N GLY A 142 -13.42 6.97 -8.69
CA GLY A 142 -13.36 5.63 -8.09
C GLY A 142 -12.05 4.87 -8.36
N GLU A 143 -11.04 5.54 -8.93
CA GLU A 143 -9.72 4.97 -9.22
C GLU A 143 -8.77 5.10 -8.01
N HIS A 144 -9.16 4.51 -6.89
CA HIS A 144 -8.49 4.72 -5.59
C HIS A 144 -7.01 4.30 -5.57
N SER A 145 -6.63 3.24 -6.30
CA SER A 145 -5.21 2.83 -6.42
C SER A 145 -4.34 3.92 -7.05
N LYS A 146 -4.78 4.51 -8.17
CA LYS A 146 -4.05 5.60 -8.83
C LYS A 146 -4.03 6.87 -7.98
N ALA A 147 -5.11 7.13 -7.23
CA ALA A 147 -5.14 8.23 -6.28
C ALA A 147 -4.12 8.05 -5.15
N ALA A 148 -3.93 6.82 -4.67
CA ALA A 148 -2.92 6.49 -3.66
C ALA A 148 -1.50 6.68 -4.23
N GLU A 149 -1.22 6.20 -5.46
CA GLU A 149 0.07 6.38 -6.13
C GLU A 149 0.44 7.87 -6.30
N ASP A 150 -0.48 8.70 -6.81
CA ASP A 150 -0.26 10.14 -6.94
C ASP A 150 -0.12 10.83 -5.56
N GLY A 151 -0.87 10.36 -4.57
CA GLY A 151 -0.79 10.85 -3.19
C GLY A 151 0.56 10.57 -2.54
N GLU A 152 1.08 9.35 -2.68
CA GLU A 152 2.41 8.91 -2.20
C GLU A 152 3.54 9.69 -2.89
N LEU A 153 3.44 9.87 -4.20
CA LEU A 153 4.40 10.69 -4.94
C LEU A 153 4.36 12.15 -4.47
N ALA A 154 3.17 12.72 -4.28
CA ALA A 154 3.02 14.11 -3.84
C ALA A 154 3.64 14.34 -2.45
N VAL A 155 3.42 13.44 -1.49
CA VAL A 155 4.00 13.57 -0.13
C VAL A 155 5.50 13.28 -0.10
N THR A 156 6.01 12.50 -1.05
CA THR A 156 7.45 12.28 -1.23
C THR A 156 8.14 13.54 -1.76
N MET A 157 7.46 14.28 -2.66
CA MET A 157 7.99 15.52 -3.22
C MET A 157 7.90 16.71 -2.25
N ASP A 158 6.79 16.84 -1.52
CA ASP A 158 6.65 17.84 -0.45
C ASP A 158 5.96 17.23 0.78
N PRO A 159 6.74 16.74 1.76
CA PRO A 159 6.20 16.19 3.00
C PRO A 159 5.41 17.19 3.84
N LYS A 160 5.59 18.50 3.62
CA LYS A 160 4.86 19.56 4.34
C LYS A 160 3.54 19.90 3.68
N PHE A 161 3.26 19.39 2.49
CA PHE A 161 2.01 19.65 1.80
C PHE A 161 0.87 18.81 2.36
N SER A 162 0.24 19.29 3.43
CA SER A 162 -0.83 18.61 4.17
C SER A 162 -2.00 18.12 3.31
N LYS A 163 -2.33 18.83 2.22
CA LYS A 163 -3.39 18.42 1.30
C LYS A 163 -3.07 17.10 0.61
N ALA A 164 -1.82 16.83 0.26
CA ALA A 164 -1.40 15.56 -0.32
C ALA A 164 -1.59 14.40 0.67
N TRP A 165 -1.21 14.59 1.94
CA TRP A 165 -1.48 13.62 3.00
C TRP A 165 -2.98 13.34 3.17
N SER A 166 -3.82 14.37 3.12
CA SER A 166 -5.28 14.21 3.16
C SER A 166 -5.81 13.39 1.97
N ARG A 167 -5.25 13.57 0.76
CA ARG A 167 -5.62 12.77 -0.42
C ARG A 167 -5.18 11.32 -0.29
N LEU A 168 -3.94 11.09 0.16
CA LEU A 168 -3.42 9.75 0.39
C LEU A 168 -4.25 9.01 1.43
N GLY A 169 -4.57 9.65 2.55
CA GLY A 169 -5.40 9.07 3.61
C GLY A 169 -6.78 8.65 3.10
N LEU A 170 -7.42 9.48 2.26
CA LEU A 170 -8.71 9.16 1.66
C LEU A 170 -8.61 7.98 0.69
N ALA A 171 -7.62 7.99 -0.21
CA ALA A 171 -7.42 6.91 -1.17
C ALA A 171 -7.16 5.56 -0.47
N GLN A 172 -6.29 5.54 0.56
CA GLN A 172 -6.02 4.34 1.34
C GLN A 172 -7.26 3.87 2.11
N HIS A 173 -8.06 4.80 2.65
CA HIS A 173 -9.32 4.46 3.32
C HIS A 173 -10.29 3.78 2.35
N ASP A 174 -10.48 4.34 1.16
CA ASP A 174 -11.40 3.81 0.14
C ASP A 174 -10.93 2.45 -0.41
N MET A 175 -9.63 2.17 -0.35
CA MET A 175 -9.05 0.85 -0.63
C MET A 175 -9.18 -0.15 0.53
N GLY A 176 -9.71 0.26 1.68
CA GLY A 176 -9.81 -0.57 2.89
C GLY A 176 -8.51 -0.70 3.68
N ASN A 177 -7.46 0.02 3.30
CA ASN A 177 -6.16 0.05 3.99
C ASN A 177 -6.20 1.02 5.18
N TYR A 178 -7.08 0.74 6.16
CA TYR A 178 -7.39 1.69 7.24
C TYR A 178 -6.17 2.07 8.10
N GLN A 179 -5.21 1.17 8.29
CA GLN A 179 -3.98 1.46 9.01
C GLN A 179 -3.10 2.48 8.25
N ALA A 180 -2.92 2.30 6.94
CA ALA A 180 -2.19 3.25 6.11
C ALA A 180 -2.92 4.60 6.02
N ALA A 181 -4.26 4.58 5.95
CA ALA A 181 -5.07 5.79 5.98
C ALA A 181 -4.87 6.59 7.28
N LYS A 182 -4.91 5.91 8.43
CA LYS A 182 -4.64 6.51 9.75
C LYS A 182 -3.27 7.20 9.77
N GLU A 183 -2.22 6.51 9.35
CA GLU A 183 -0.85 7.05 9.33
C GLU A 183 -0.72 8.27 8.40
N ALA A 184 -1.35 8.23 7.23
CA ALA A 184 -1.36 9.35 6.30
C ALA A 184 -2.09 10.57 6.90
N TYR A 185 -3.24 10.38 7.56
CA TYR A 185 -3.94 11.49 8.22
C TYR A 185 -3.17 12.06 9.42
N GLU A 186 -2.51 11.23 10.23
CA GLU A 186 -1.67 11.68 11.34
C GLU A 186 -0.50 12.55 10.84
N LYS A 187 0.22 12.08 9.80
CA LYS A 187 1.27 12.88 9.14
C LYS A 187 0.74 14.18 8.52
N GLY A 188 -0.45 14.14 7.93
CA GLY A 188 -1.09 15.32 7.37
C GLY A 188 -1.45 16.38 8.42
N ILE A 189 -1.94 15.94 9.59
CA ILE A 189 -2.23 16.81 10.73
C ILE A 189 -0.95 17.44 11.27
N GLU A 190 0.13 16.67 11.40
CA GLU A 190 1.44 17.17 11.80
C GLU A 190 1.98 18.21 10.80
N ALA A 191 1.86 17.93 9.49
CA ALA A 191 2.33 18.81 8.42
C ALA A 191 1.55 20.13 8.34
N GLU A 192 0.22 20.11 8.54
CA GLU A 192 -0.60 21.33 8.57
C GLU A 192 -0.33 22.19 9.81
N GLY A 193 0.03 21.54 10.92
CA GLY A 193 0.04 22.17 12.23
C GLY A 193 -1.38 22.56 12.68
N ASN A 194 -1.47 23.24 13.83
CA ASN A 194 -2.73 23.72 14.41
C ASN A 194 -3.84 22.64 14.57
N GLY A 195 -3.44 21.36 14.71
CA GLY A 195 -4.36 20.23 14.86
C GLY A 195 -4.99 19.71 13.56
N GLY A 196 -4.60 20.25 12.39
CA GLY A 196 -5.04 19.79 11.08
C GLY A 196 -6.50 20.10 10.72
N SER A 197 -6.80 19.95 9.44
CA SER A 197 -8.10 20.27 8.85
C SER A 197 -9.20 19.33 9.33
N ASP A 198 -10.45 19.81 9.30
CA ASP A 198 -11.61 19.01 9.69
C ASP A 198 -11.81 17.76 8.83
N ALA A 199 -11.33 17.78 7.58
CA ALA A 199 -11.35 16.61 6.72
C ALA A 199 -10.39 15.53 7.24
N MET A 200 -9.17 15.90 7.65
CA MET A 200 -8.19 14.95 8.17
C MET A 200 -8.57 14.42 9.55
N LYS A 201 -9.09 15.27 10.44
CA LYS A 201 -9.59 14.82 11.75
C LYS A 201 -10.71 13.79 11.63
N ARG A 202 -11.70 14.05 10.76
CA ARG A 202 -12.80 13.10 10.51
C ARG A 202 -12.34 11.84 9.79
N GLY A 203 -11.42 11.97 8.84
CA GLY A 203 -10.81 10.82 8.16
C GLY A 203 -10.06 9.93 9.15
N LEU A 204 -9.28 10.53 10.04
CA LEU A 204 -8.54 9.83 11.09
C LEU A 204 -9.48 9.10 12.07
N GLU A 205 -10.53 9.77 12.53
CA GLU A 205 -11.55 9.19 13.40
C GLU A 205 -12.23 7.98 12.73
N THR A 206 -12.63 8.14 11.47
CA THR A 206 -13.28 7.07 10.70
C THR A 206 -12.34 5.88 10.50
N ALA A 207 -11.08 6.13 10.14
CA ALA A 207 -10.07 5.09 9.99
C ALA A 207 -9.82 4.34 11.31
N LYS A 208 -9.72 5.05 12.44
CA LYS A 208 -9.59 4.44 13.77
C LYS A 208 -10.78 3.55 14.11
N LYS A 209 -12.00 4.05 13.89
CA LYS A 209 -13.22 3.27 14.10
C LYS A 209 -13.24 1.99 13.25
N LYS A 210 -12.82 2.07 11.99
CA LYS A 210 -12.75 0.90 11.10
C LYS A 210 -11.72 -0.14 11.54
N ILE A 211 -10.58 0.31 12.07
CA ILE A 211 -9.57 -0.57 12.67
C ILE A 211 -10.14 -1.28 13.91
N ASP A 212 -10.82 -0.55 14.80
CA ASP A 212 -11.42 -1.11 16.01
C ASP A 212 -12.60 -2.07 15.71
N GLU A 213 -13.42 -1.75 14.70
CA GLU A 213 -14.46 -2.65 14.21
C GLU A 213 -13.85 -3.95 13.66
N ALA A 214 -12.75 -3.85 12.89
CA ALA A 214 -12.08 -5.01 12.33
C ALA A 214 -11.42 -5.90 13.40
N SER A 215 -10.88 -5.31 14.48
CA SER A 215 -10.28 -6.08 15.59
C SER A 215 -11.34 -6.79 16.44
N ARG A 216 -12.49 -6.15 16.70
CA ARG A 216 -13.59 -6.75 17.47
C ARG A 216 -14.29 -7.90 16.75
N VAL A 217 -14.34 -7.88 15.43
CA VAL A 217 -14.90 -9.00 14.65
C VAL A 217 -14.00 -10.24 14.68
N GLN A 218 -12.72 -10.08 15.04
CA GLN A 218 -11.77 -11.19 15.19
C GLN A 218 -11.78 -11.81 16.59
N GLU A 219 -12.31 -11.14 17.61
CA GLU A 219 -12.52 -11.71 18.95
C GLU A 219 -13.93 -12.31 19.05
N PRO A 220 -14.09 -13.64 19.15
CA PRO A 220 -15.40 -14.22 19.43
C PRO A 220 -15.89 -13.75 20.82
N PRO A 221 -17.20 -13.52 21.00
CA PRO A 221 -17.71 -13.12 22.30
C PRO A 221 -17.37 -14.19 23.33
N SER A 222 -16.63 -13.81 24.37
CA SER A 222 -16.39 -14.67 25.51
C SER A 222 -17.74 -14.98 26.15
N GLU A 223 -18.18 -16.23 26.07
CA GLU A 223 -19.35 -16.71 26.79
C GLU A 223 -19.19 -16.36 28.28
N GLU A 224 -20.05 -15.49 28.80
CA GLU A 224 -20.22 -15.31 30.24
C GLU A 224 -20.70 -16.66 30.81
N LEU A 225 -19.78 -17.40 31.43
CA LEU A 225 -20.10 -18.53 32.29
C LEU A 225 -20.85 -17.97 33.51
N ASP A 226 -22.17 -18.09 33.48
CA ASP A 226 -23.06 -17.78 34.59
C ASP A 226 -22.87 -18.83 35.70
N GLU A 227 -21.86 -18.64 36.55
CA GLU A 227 -21.68 -19.40 37.79
C GLU A 227 -22.70 -18.93 38.84
N ALA A 228 -23.95 -19.40 38.72
CA ALA A 228 -24.90 -19.36 39.82
C ALA A 228 -24.61 -20.52 40.79
N SER A 229 -23.67 -20.32 41.73
CA SER A 229 -23.52 -21.15 42.92
C SER A 229 -24.19 -20.49 44.13
N GLY A 230 -25.16 -21.16 44.77
CA GLY A 230 -25.76 -20.61 46.00
C GLY A 230 -26.99 -21.32 46.58
N ALA A 231 -26.74 -22.41 47.33
CA ALA A 231 -27.49 -22.87 48.52
C ALA A 231 -28.93 -23.45 48.40
N SER A 232 -29.07 -24.75 48.65
CA SER A 232 -29.47 -25.26 49.99
C SER A 232 -29.69 -26.78 49.96
N ARG A 233 -28.78 -27.54 50.61
CA ARG A 233 -28.98 -28.94 50.99
C ARG A 233 -29.52 -28.95 52.42
N GLY A 234 -30.74 -29.43 52.61
CA GLY A 234 -31.29 -29.71 53.93
C GLY A 234 -32.46 -30.68 53.86
N GLY A 235 -32.32 -31.86 54.49
CA GLY A 235 -33.45 -32.60 55.04
C GLY A 235 -33.90 -33.85 54.28
N GLY A 236 -33.19 -34.95 54.52
CA GLY A 236 -33.69 -36.29 54.84
C GLY A 236 -35.11 -36.75 54.45
N GLY A 237 -35.16 -38.00 53.95
CA GLY A 237 -36.22 -38.93 54.35
C GLY A 237 -36.87 -39.71 53.22
N GLY A 238 -36.61 -41.02 53.20
CA GLY A 238 -37.67 -42.02 53.00
C GLY A 238 -38.14 -42.29 51.57
N GLY A 239 -37.53 -43.31 50.97
CA GLY A 239 -38.21 -44.49 50.41
C GLY A 239 -39.49 -44.35 49.57
N GLY A 240 -39.44 -44.91 48.37
CA GLY A 240 -40.64 -45.42 47.68
C GLY A 240 -40.57 -45.35 46.15
N MET A 241 -40.21 -46.47 45.51
CA MET A 241 -40.77 -46.84 44.19
C MET A 241 -42.32 -46.84 44.26
N PRO A 242 -43.09 -46.69 43.16
CA PRO A 242 -42.96 -47.40 41.87
C PRO A 242 -43.13 -46.48 40.64
N ASP A 243 -42.50 -46.74 39.48
CA ASP A 243 -42.76 -47.72 38.41
C ASP A 243 -44.09 -47.55 37.62
N LEU A 244 -43.91 -47.62 36.30
CA LEU A 244 -44.86 -47.78 35.19
C LEU A 244 -45.85 -46.65 34.86
N SER A 245 -45.55 -45.90 33.79
CA SER A 245 -46.04 -46.13 32.41
C SER A 245 -45.82 -44.90 31.52
#